data_AF-A0A2V6VI11-F1
#
_entry.id   AF-A0A2V6VI11-F1
#
_cell.length_a   1.000
_cell.length_b   1.000
_cell.length_c   1.000
_cell.angle_alpha   90.00
_cell.angle_beta   90.00
_cell.angle_gamma   90.00
#
_symmetry.space_group_name_H-M   'P 1'
#
loop_
_entity.id
_entity.type
_entity.pdbx_description
1 polymer ?
#
loop_
_entity_poly.entity_id
_entity_poly.type
_entity_poly.pdbx_seq_one_letter_code
_entity_poly.pdbx_strand_id
1 'polypeptide(L)'
;MTSILDQEAFMKRSLVTVCILALYRELYASSQEAVDAMKRGQPLPDRTVLVLVQYKAQADAQGNPLKNASGRFLKGDRIGFTVMEKRQGWGAEYPGDLRNGEWEYSAFGTDGRFNANANYTGCFQCHKPHEKQDFVISLAGLMGGGGTTGTGAPDVRISGFSFGPPRLTAAPGQAVMWINNDDSPHQITLTASKARGPVLTKGQSYSHTFAAAGTYDYVCGLHPNMKGQVEVISR
;
A
#
# COMPACT_ATOMS: atom_id res chain seq x y z
N MET A 1 -21.51 -17.75 19.95
CA MET A 1 -21.12 -16.80 18.89
C MET A 1 -19.83 -17.30 18.29
N THR A 2 -19.91 -18.01 17.17
CA THR A 2 -18.73 -18.48 16.43
C THR A 2 -18.01 -17.26 15.89
N SER A 3 -16.72 -17.10 16.23
CA SER A 3 -15.92 -15.96 15.78
C SER A 3 -15.80 -16.01 14.27
N ILE A 4 -15.82 -14.85 13.59
CA ILE A 4 -15.56 -14.80 12.13
C ILE A 4 -14.14 -15.31 11.79
N LEU A 5 -13.28 -15.43 12.81
CA LEU A 5 -11.94 -16.04 12.72
C LEU A 5 -11.97 -17.59 12.65
N ASP A 6 -13.10 -18.23 12.93
CA ASP A 6 -13.26 -19.70 12.94
C ASP A 6 -13.86 -20.26 11.62
N GLN A 7 -14.07 -19.44 10.59
CA GLN A 7 -14.61 -19.89 9.29
C GLN A 7 -13.46 -20.22 8.31
N GLU A 8 -13.37 -21.48 7.89
CA GLU A 8 -12.31 -22.06 7.07
C GLU A 8 -12.37 -21.68 5.56
N ALA A 9 -12.22 -20.40 5.21
CA ALA A 9 -11.87 -20.01 3.85
C ALA A 9 -10.50 -19.33 3.84
N PHE A 10 -9.48 -20.11 3.49
CA PHE A 10 -8.10 -19.84 3.88
C PHE A 10 -7.21 -19.34 2.73
N MET A 11 -6.60 -18.16 2.88
CA MET A 11 -5.50 -17.71 2.02
C MET A 11 -4.32 -17.19 2.86
N LYS A 12 -3.51 -18.09 3.42
CA LYS A 12 -2.29 -17.77 4.19
C LYS A 12 -1.15 -17.32 3.27
N ARG A 13 -0.87 -16.02 3.11
CA ARG A 13 0.39 -15.55 2.48
C ARG A 13 0.92 -14.26 3.12
N SER A 14 2.25 -14.22 3.36
CA SER A 14 2.97 -13.05 3.91
C SER A 14 3.97 -12.54 2.88
N LEU A 15 4.05 -11.22 2.71
CA LEU A 15 5.24 -10.53 2.21
C LEU A 15 5.33 -9.12 2.81
N VAL A 16 6.55 -8.55 2.74
CA VAL A 16 7.01 -7.15 2.96
C VAL A 16 8.10 -7.00 4.02
N THR A 17 9.32 -6.67 3.57
CA THR A 17 10.46 -6.23 4.40
C THR A 17 10.40 -4.71 4.62
N VAL A 18 10.45 -4.26 5.88
CA VAL A 18 10.56 -2.85 6.30
C VAL A 18 11.66 -2.75 7.35
N CYS A 19 12.58 -1.79 7.19
CA CYS A 19 13.72 -1.56 8.08
C CYS A 19 13.35 -0.89 9.43
N ILE A 20 12.09 -0.93 9.87
CA ILE A 20 11.70 -0.51 11.24
C ILE A 20 10.72 -1.50 11.89
N LEU A 21 9.85 -2.19 11.15
CA LEU A 21 9.04 -3.31 11.68
C LEU A 21 8.74 -4.32 10.57
N ALA A 22 9.30 -5.53 10.66
CA ALA A 22 8.91 -6.63 9.79
C ALA A 22 7.52 -7.14 10.16
N LEU A 23 6.64 -7.29 9.17
CA LEU A 23 5.25 -7.67 9.37
C LEU A 23 4.95 -9.02 8.72
N TYR A 24 4.18 -9.83 9.43
CA TYR A 24 3.57 -11.05 8.92
C TYR A 24 2.07 -10.80 8.77
N ARG A 25 1.49 -11.14 7.61
CA ARG A 25 0.08 -10.87 7.31
C ARG A 25 -0.66 -12.16 6.96
N GLU A 26 -1.92 -12.21 7.34
CA GLU A 26 -2.85 -13.27 6.94
C GLU A 26 -4.11 -12.60 6.38
N LEU A 27 -4.59 -13.14 5.26
CA LEU A 27 -5.80 -12.66 4.60
C LEU A 27 -6.86 -13.76 4.66
N TYR A 28 -8.04 -13.39 5.13
CA TYR A 28 -9.20 -14.24 5.26
C TYR A 28 -10.33 -13.69 4.40
N ALA A 29 -11.16 -14.58 3.86
CA ALA A 29 -12.40 -14.22 3.18
C ALA A 29 -13.56 -14.93 3.89
N SER A 30 -14.75 -14.33 3.88
CA SER A 30 -15.92 -14.90 4.54
C SER A 30 -16.46 -16.18 3.89
N SER A 31 -16.10 -16.45 2.63
CA SER A 31 -16.58 -17.62 1.91
C SER A 31 -15.60 -18.12 0.85
N GLN A 32 -15.70 -19.41 0.53
CA GLN A 32 -14.96 -20.02 -0.59
C GLN A 32 -15.41 -19.44 -1.94
N GLU A 33 -16.69 -19.07 -2.06
CA GLU A 33 -17.22 -18.38 -3.24
C GLU A 33 -16.50 -17.06 -3.51
N ALA A 34 -16.31 -16.23 -2.48
CA ALA A 34 -15.55 -14.99 -2.59
C ALA A 34 -14.09 -15.25 -3.01
N VAL A 35 -13.47 -16.30 -2.46
CA VAL A 35 -12.12 -16.73 -2.86
C VAL A 35 -12.07 -17.10 -4.34
N ASP A 36 -13.04 -17.84 -4.83
CA ASP A 36 -13.05 -18.30 -6.21
C ASP A 36 -13.43 -17.19 -7.20
N ALA A 37 -14.31 -16.27 -6.81
CA ALA A 37 -14.58 -15.04 -7.55
C ALA A 37 -13.32 -14.19 -7.71
N MET A 38 -12.56 -13.98 -6.62
CA MET A 38 -11.27 -13.28 -6.66
C MET A 38 -10.27 -13.95 -7.61
N LYS A 39 -10.14 -15.29 -7.56
CA LYS A 39 -9.24 -16.03 -8.47
C LYS A 39 -9.62 -15.86 -9.95
N ARG A 40 -10.91 -15.72 -10.24
CA ARG A 40 -11.44 -15.53 -11.60
C ARG A 40 -11.49 -14.06 -12.03
N GLY A 41 -11.14 -13.11 -11.15
CA GLY A 41 -11.29 -11.68 -11.42
C GLY A 41 -12.75 -11.25 -11.61
N GLN A 42 -13.69 -11.98 -10.99
CA GLN A 42 -15.11 -11.66 -11.03
C GLN A 42 -15.49 -10.75 -9.85
N PRO A 43 -16.57 -9.95 -9.99
CA PRO A 43 -17.14 -9.23 -8.86
C PRO A 43 -17.41 -10.17 -7.68
N LEU A 44 -17.06 -9.74 -6.47
CA LEU A 44 -17.26 -10.52 -5.27
C LEU A 44 -18.75 -10.45 -4.87
N PRO A 45 -19.31 -11.55 -4.31
CA PRO A 45 -20.69 -11.58 -3.85
C PRO A 45 -20.99 -10.50 -2.81
N ASP A 46 -22.25 -10.09 -2.73
CA ASP A 46 -22.76 -9.30 -1.61
C ASP A 46 -22.44 -9.98 -0.27
N ARG A 47 -22.24 -9.19 0.79
CA ARG A 47 -21.83 -9.65 2.13
C ARG A 47 -20.48 -10.33 2.21
N THR A 48 -19.64 -10.17 1.19
CA THR A 48 -18.24 -10.58 1.29
C THR A 48 -17.55 -9.76 2.37
N VAL A 49 -16.85 -10.45 3.28
CA VAL A 49 -15.96 -9.84 4.27
C VAL A 49 -14.55 -10.34 4.01
N LEU A 50 -13.61 -9.41 3.81
CA LEU A 50 -12.19 -9.73 3.73
C LEU A 50 -11.48 -9.15 4.96
N VAL A 51 -10.68 -9.97 5.63
CA VAL A 51 -9.96 -9.58 6.85
C VAL A 51 -8.47 -9.75 6.65
N LEU A 52 -7.73 -8.65 6.78
CA LEU A 52 -6.28 -8.66 6.82
C LEU A 52 -5.81 -8.55 8.27
N VAL A 53 -5.31 -9.65 8.81
CA VAL A 53 -4.72 -9.70 10.16
C VAL A 53 -3.23 -9.45 10.07
N GLN A 54 -2.73 -8.54 10.90
CA GLN A 54 -1.34 -8.13 10.92
C GLN A 54 -0.65 -8.59 12.21
N TYR A 55 0.57 -9.07 12.06
CA TYR A 55 1.44 -9.56 13.12
C TYR A 55 2.83 -8.94 12.98
N LYS A 56 3.55 -8.77 14.09
CA LYS A 56 5.00 -8.59 14.05
C LYS A 56 5.64 -9.88 13.51
N ALA A 57 6.78 -9.76 12.83
CA ALA A 57 7.66 -10.90 12.65
C ALA A 57 8.36 -11.24 13.97
N GLN A 58 8.66 -12.52 14.21
CA GLN A 58 9.62 -12.88 15.25
C GLN A 58 11.00 -12.31 14.88
N ALA A 59 11.81 -12.01 15.90
CA ALA A 59 13.17 -11.50 15.73
C ALA A 59 14.15 -12.33 16.56
N ASP A 60 15.42 -12.37 16.12
CA ASP A 60 16.52 -12.90 16.92
C ASP A 60 16.86 -11.96 18.09
N ALA A 61 17.86 -12.34 18.89
CA ALA A 61 18.31 -11.55 20.03
C ALA A 61 18.89 -10.17 19.64
N GLN A 62 19.28 -10.00 18.37
CA GLN A 62 19.81 -8.77 17.80
C GLN A 62 18.70 -7.91 17.16
N GLY A 63 17.44 -8.38 17.19
CA GLY A 63 16.31 -7.69 16.59
C GLY A 63 16.14 -7.92 15.09
N ASN A 64 16.91 -8.83 14.48
CA ASN A 64 16.75 -9.16 13.07
C ASN A 64 15.53 -10.06 12.87
N PRO A 65 14.63 -9.74 11.92
CA PRO A 65 13.47 -10.56 11.64
C PRO A 65 13.83 -11.97 11.18
N LEU A 66 13.28 -12.99 11.85
CA LEU A 66 13.47 -14.38 11.51
C LEU A 66 12.61 -14.79 10.32
N LYS A 67 13.16 -15.65 9.45
CA LYS A 67 12.49 -16.22 8.29
C LYS A 67 12.56 -17.75 8.34
N ASN A 68 11.54 -18.40 7.79
CA ASN A 68 11.56 -19.85 7.55
C ASN A 68 12.40 -20.20 6.31
N ALA A 69 12.54 -21.50 6.02
CA ALA A 69 13.30 -22.02 4.87
C ALA A 69 12.80 -21.50 3.50
N SER A 70 11.54 -21.08 3.40
CA SER A 70 10.97 -20.46 2.19
C SER A 70 11.19 -18.95 2.10
N GLY A 71 11.96 -18.36 3.04
CA GLY A 71 12.21 -16.91 3.11
C GLY A 71 11.04 -16.09 3.68
N ARG A 72 10.00 -16.74 4.23
CA ARG A 72 8.83 -16.07 4.83
C ARG A 72 9.12 -15.72 6.29
N PHE A 73 8.76 -14.51 6.72
CA PHE A 73 8.87 -14.14 8.13
C PHE A 73 8.15 -15.13 9.04
N LEU A 74 8.74 -15.40 10.21
CA LEU A 74 8.09 -16.17 11.25
C LEU A 74 7.04 -15.28 11.95
N LYS A 75 5.86 -15.85 12.21
CA LYS A 75 4.72 -15.14 12.81
C LYS A 75 5.00 -14.86 14.29
N GLY A 76 4.97 -13.59 14.68
CA GLY A 76 5.03 -13.12 16.06
C GLY A 76 3.66 -12.62 16.55
N ASP A 77 3.68 -11.62 17.43
CA ASP A 77 2.47 -11.10 18.08
C ASP A 77 1.55 -10.36 17.12
N ARG A 78 0.23 -10.53 17.31
CA ARG A 78 -0.78 -9.77 16.56
C ARG A 78 -0.67 -8.29 16.92
N ILE A 79 -0.81 -7.42 15.92
CA ILE A 79 -0.82 -5.96 16.11
C ILE A 79 -2.16 -5.31 15.76
N GLY A 80 -3.04 -6.02 15.07
CA GLY A 80 -4.38 -5.56 14.73
C GLY A 80 -4.90 -6.25 13.48
N PHE A 81 -6.08 -5.84 13.03
CA PHE A 81 -6.64 -6.31 11.77
C PHE A 81 -7.49 -5.23 11.12
N THR A 82 -7.58 -5.29 9.79
CA THR A 82 -8.45 -4.44 8.99
C THR A 82 -9.45 -5.30 8.26
N VAL A 83 -10.66 -4.78 8.09
CA VAL A 83 -11.77 -5.43 7.45
C VAL A 83 -12.20 -4.56 6.27
N MET A 84 -12.47 -5.20 5.12
CA MET A 84 -13.31 -4.60 4.10
C MET A 84 -14.55 -5.47 3.92
N GLU A 85 -15.71 -4.85 3.89
CA GLU A 85 -17.00 -5.54 3.75
C GLU A 85 -17.80 -4.91 2.61
N LYS A 86 -18.38 -5.77 1.78
CA LYS A 86 -19.26 -5.37 0.69
C LYS A 86 -20.70 -5.53 1.12
N ARG A 87 -21.51 -4.48 0.97
CA ARG A 87 -22.97 -4.59 1.14
C ARG A 87 -23.74 -3.81 0.10
N GLN A 88 -24.80 -4.42 -0.41
CA GLN A 88 -25.73 -3.77 -1.33
C GLN A 88 -26.19 -2.40 -0.78
N GLY A 89 -26.03 -1.37 -1.60
CA GLY A 89 -26.39 0.01 -1.29
C GLY A 89 -25.34 0.83 -0.55
N TRP A 90 -24.25 0.23 -0.05
CA TRP A 90 -23.19 0.96 0.64
C TRP A 90 -22.37 1.88 -0.29
N GLY A 91 -21.73 2.88 0.33
CA GLY A 91 -20.88 3.86 -0.31
C GLY A 91 -21.61 4.86 -1.22
N ALA A 92 -22.95 4.80 -1.30
CA ALA A 92 -23.74 5.70 -2.13
C ALA A 92 -23.67 7.18 -1.70
N GLU A 93 -23.31 7.40 -0.44
CA GLU A 93 -23.05 8.70 0.16
C GLU A 93 -21.73 9.34 -0.29
N TYR A 94 -20.80 8.56 -0.85
CA TYR A 94 -19.49 9.07 -1.26
C TYR A 94 -19.48 9.62 -2.69
N PRO A 95 -18.68 10.66 -2.97
CA PRO A 95 -18.50 11.14 -4.33
C PRO A 95 -17.83 10.06 -5.20
N GLY A 96 -18.16 10.05 -6.49
CA GLY A 96 -17.76 8.96 -7.39
C GLY A 96 -16.25 8.79 -7.60
N ASP A 97 -15.47 9.84 -7.35
CA ASP A 97 -14.01 9.85 -7.38
C ASP A 97 -13.37 9.17 -6.15
N LEU A 98 -14.09 9.10 -5.03
CA LEU A 98 -13.68 8.39 -3.81
C LEU A 98 -14.33 7.00 -3.67
N ARG A 99 -15.57 6.86 -4.15
CA ARG A 99 -16.40 5.66 -3.93
C ARG A 99 -15.76 4.40 -4.53
N ASN A 100 -15.66 3.34 -3.72
CA ASN A 100 -15.18 2.02 -4.12
C ASN A 100 -16.34 1.03 -4.29
N GLY A 101 -17.31 1.38 -5.13
CA GLY A 101 -18.54 0.60 -5.27
C GLY A 101 -19.32 0.53 -3.97
N GLU A 102 -19.46 -0.69 -3.44
CA GLU A 102 -20.24 -1.02 -2.25
C GLU A 102 -19.37 -1.50 -1.07
N TRP A 103 -18.07 -1.17 -1.12
CA TRP A 103 -17.09 -1.54 -0.10
C TRP A 103 -16.93 -0.47 0.98
N GLU A 104 -16.96 -0.92 2.23
CA GLU A 104 -16.59 -0.14 3.41
C GLU A 104 -15.35 -0.74 4.09
N TYR A 105 -14.64 0.10 4.85
CA TYR A 105 -13.39 -0.27 5.52
C TYR A 105 -13.47 -0.02 7.02
N SER A 106 -12.87 -0.91 7.82
CA SER A 106 -12.78 -0.78 9.26
C SER A 106 -11.43 -1.30 9.77
N ALA A 107 -10.88 -0.66 10.80
CA ALA A 107 -9.63 -1.09 11.43
C ALA A 107 -9.88 -1.39 12.90
N PHE A 108 -9.18 -2.39 13.43
CA PHE A 108 -9.34 -2.87 14.80
C PHE A 108 -8.01 -3.12 15.49
N GLY A 109 -7.96 -2.79 16.78
CA GLY A 109 -6.83 -3.08 17.66
C GLY A 109 -6.67 -4.56 17.96
N THR A 110 -5.63 -4.91 18.72
CA THR A 110 -5.37 -6.30 19.15
C THR A 110 -6.45 -6.86 20.08
N ASP A 111 -7.15 -5.96 20.79
CA ASP A 111 -8.30 -6.22 21.65
C ASP A 111 -9.63 -6.29 20.89
N GLY A 112 -9.61 -6.12 19.56
CA GLY A 112 -10.81 -6.14 18.71
C GLY A 112 -11.63 -4.86 18.76
N ARG A 113 -11.16 -3.79 19.42
CA ARG A 113 -11.87 -2.51 19.41
C ARG A 113 -11.67 -1.77 18.11
N PHE A 114 -12.75 -1.15 17.63
CA PHE A 114 -12.72 -0.28 16.46
C PHE A 114 -11.75 0.88 16.66
N ASN A 115 -10.92 1.12 15.64
CA ASN A 115 -9.95 2.20 15.63
C ASN A 115 -10.51 3.41 14.86
N ALA A 116 -11.14 4.34 15.57
CA ALA A 116 -11.68 5.57 14.98
C ALA A 116 -10.60 6.50 14.37
N ASN A 117 -9.34 6.33 14.76
CA ASN A 117 -8.23 7.18 14.33
C ASN A 117 -7.51 6.66 13.08
N ALA A 118 -7.99 5.58 12.46
CA ALA A 118 -7.41 5.08 11.22
C ALA A 118 -7.69 6.05 10.04
N ASN A 119 -6.78 6.09 9.07
CA ASN A 119 -6.95 6.91 7.86
C ASN A 119 -7.89 6.22 6.86
N TYR A 120 -9.20 6.35 7.06
CA TYR A 120 -10.21 5.71 6.22
C TYR A 120 -10.22 6.23 4.79
N THR A 121 -10.04 7.54 4.57
CA THR A 121 -9.92 8.10 3.22
C THR A 121 -8.75 7.47 2.45
N GLY A 122 -7.65 7.18 3.13
CA GLY A 122 -6.51 6.46 2.55
C GLY A 122 -6.86 5.03 2.09
N CYS A 123 -7.77 4.34 2.79
CA CYS A 123 -8.27 3.04 2.36
C CYS A 123 -8.99 3.15 1.01
N PHE A 124 -9.93 4.10 0.89
CA PHE A 124 -10.67 4.32 -0.35
C PHE A 124 -9.74 4.65 -1.51
N GLN A 125 -8.85 5.64 -1.33
CA GLN A 125 -7.93 6.09 -2.37
C GLN A 125 -6.96 4.99 -2.84
N CYS A 126 -6.49 4.14 -1.92
CA CYS A 126 -5.57 3.04 -2.26
C CYS A 126 -6.28 1.94 -3.07
N HIS A 127 -7.55 1.66 -2.76
CA HIS A 127 -8.32 0.62 -3.42
C HIS A 127 -9.00 1.09 -4.72
N LYS A 128 -9.21 2.40 -4.90
CA LYS A 128 -9.90 2.99 -6.06
C LYS A 128 -9.31 2.56 -7.42
N PRO A 129 -7.97 2.49 -7.63
CA PRO A 129 -7.39 2.05 -8.90
C PRO A 129 -7.71 0.60 -9.28
N HIS A 130 -8.25 -0.21 -8.36
CA HIS A 130 -8.54 -1.63 -8.55
C HIS A 130 -10.00 -1.92 -8.92
N GLU A 131 -10.73 -0.95 -9.48
CA GLU A 131 -12.13 -1.13 -9.92
C GLU A 131 -12.34 -2.39 -10.79
N LYS A 132 -11.39 -2.68 -11.69
CA LYS A 132 -11.43 -3.89 -12.54
C LYS A 132 -11.27 -5.21 -11.77
N GLN A 133 -10.84 -5.16 -10.52
CA GLN A 133 -10.76 -6.29 -9.59
C GLN A 133 -11.76 -6.13 -8.44
N ASP A 134 -12.86 -5.40 -8.67
CA ASP A 134 -13.87 -5.09 -7.65
C ASP A 134 -13.23 -4.47 -6.39
N PHE A 135 -12.30 -3.56 -6.62
CA PHE A 135 -11.55 -2.80 -5.60
C PHE A 135 -10.69 -3.68 -4.67
N VAL A 136 -10.54 -4.98 -4.94
CA VAL A 136 -9.66 -5.86 -4.18
C VAL A 136 -8.26 -5.79 -4.78
N ILE A 137 -7.28 -5.44 -3.93
CA ILE A 137 -5.88 -5.46 -4.33
C ILE A 137 -5.46 -6.92 -4.47
N SER A 138 -5.28 -7.38 -5.71
CA SER A 138 -4.83 -8.74 -5.97
C SER A 138 -3.46 -8.99 -5.33
N LEU A 139 -3.20 -10.24 -4.93
CA LEU A 139 -1.89 -10.64 -4.44
C LEU A 139 -0.78 -10.30 -5.44
N ALA A 140 -1.03 -10.39 -6.75
CA ALA A 140 -0.08 -9.98 -7.79
C ALA A 140 0.20 -8.46 -7.75
N GLY A 141 -0.81 -7.64 -7.48
CA GLY A 141 -0.67 -6.18 -7.31
C GLY A 141 0.11 -5.80 -6.04
N LEU A 142 -0.04 -6.56 -4.95
CA LEU A 142 0.79 -6.43 -3.74
C LEU A 142 2.22 -6.96 -3.90
N MET A 143 2.46 -7.83 -4.90
CA MET A 143 3.75 -8.50 -5.16
C MET A 143 4.52 -7.93 -6.36
N GLY A 144 4.04 -6.84 -6.99
CA GLY A 144 4.76 -6.15 -8.08
C GLY A 144 4.27 -6.45 -9.51
N GLY A 145 2.96 -6.58 -9.73
CA GLY A 145 2.38 -6.77 -11.06
C GLY A 145 1.85 -5.48 -11.70
N GLY A 146 2.61 -4.92 -12.65
CA GLY A 146 2.06 -4.19 -13.79
C GLY A 146 1.94 -2.66 -13.68
N GLY A 147 2.98 -1.97 -13.18
CA GLY A 147 3.16 -0.55 -13.50
C GLY A 147 3.68 -0.39 -14.92
N THR A 148 3.15 0.55 -15.68
CA THR A 148 3.67 0.92 -17.01
C THR A 148 5.15 1.27 -16.89
N THR A 149 6.02 0.46 -17.50
CA THR A 149 7.45 0.76 -17.66
C THR A 149 7.58 2.00 -18.53
N GLY A 150 7.82 3.16 -17.92
CA GLY A 150 8.42 4.28 -18.62
C GLY A 150 9.79 3.84 -19.13
N THR A 151 10.07 4.06 -20.42
CA THR A 151 11.24 3.58 -21.17
C THR A 151 12.56 4.28 -20.80
N GLY A 152 12.72 4.72 -19.56
CA GLY A 152 13.95 5.32 -19.02
C GLY A 152 14.34 4.70 -17.68
N ALA A 153 15.63 4.68 -17.35
CA ALA A 153 16.05 4.34 -16.00
C ALA A 153 15.48 5.39 -15.01
N PRO A 154 14.93 4.99 -13.85
CA PRO A 154 14.39 5.94 -12.89
C PRO A 154 15.51 6.80 -12.29
N ASP A 155 15.25 8.11 -12.18
CA ASP A 155 16.16 9.07 -11.57
C ASP A 155 16.26 8.84 -10.07
N VAL A 156 15.14 8.49 -9.42
CA VAL A 156 15.06 8.22 -7.98
C VAL A 156 14.44 6.85 -7.72
N ARG A 157 15.15 6.00 -6.99
CA ARG A 157 14.64 4.72 -6.48
C ARG A 157 14.23 4.89 -5.02
N ILE A 158 13.04 4.42 -4.69
CA ILE A 158 12.59 4.30 -3.31
C ILE A 158 12.92 2.89 -2.85
N SER A 159 13.84 2.78 -1.90
CA SER A 159 14.32 1.50 -1.36
C SER A 159 14.75 1.67 0.07
N GLY A 160 14.37 0.74 0.94
CA GLY A 160 14.70 0.77 2.36
C GLY A 160 14.22 2.05 3.05
N PHE A 161 13.03 2.55 2.71
CA PHE A 161 12.49 3.80 3.25
C PHE A 161 13.42 5.00 3.01
N SER A 162 14.05 5.03 1.85
CA SER A 162 14.94 6.12 1.45
C SER A 162 14.73 6.47 -0.02
N PHE A 163 14.91 7.75 -0.35
CA PHE A 163 15.00 8.22 -1.73
C PHE A 163 16.47 8.16 -2.18
N GLY A 164 16.77 7.39 -3.21
CA GLY A 164 18.10 7.23 -3.77
C GLY A 164 18.19 7.72 -5.22
N PRO A 165 19.02 8.73 -5.54
CA PRO A 165 19.83 9.52 -4.62
C PRO A 165 18.98 10.49 -3.77
N PRO A 166 19.47 10.94 -2.60
CA PRO A 166 18.75 11.89 -1.75
C PRO A 166 18.71 13.32 -2.32
N ARG A 167 19.66 13.65 -3.23
CA ARG A 167 19.67 14.89 -4.01
C ARG A 167 19.84 14.53 -5.50
N LEU A 168 19.03 15.14 -6.34
CA LEU A 168 19.07 15.02 -7.79
C LEU A 168 19.19 16.40 -8.43
N THR A 169 19.97 16.53 -9.51
CA THR A 169 19.99 17.73 -10.34
C THR A 169 19.22 17.49 -11.65
N ALA A 170 18.39 18.44 -12.06
CA ALA A 170 17.60 18.38 -13.30
C ALA A 170 17.63 19.72 -14.05
N ALA A 171 17.32 19.71 -15.34
CA ALA A 171 17.09 20.93 -16.12
C ALA A 171 15.61 21.38 -16.01
N PRO A 172 15.29 22.69 -16.16
CA PRO A 172 13.92 23.14 -16.31
C PRO A 172 13.19 22.38 -17.42
N GLY A 173 11.98 21.88 -17.16
CA GLY A 173 11.21 21.08 -18.11
C GLY A 173 11.63 19.61 -18.21
N GLN A 174 12.70 19.19 -17.53
CA GLN A 174 13.05 17.77 -17.42
C GLN A 174 12.07 17.06 -16.47
N ALA A 175 11.52 15.94 -16.91
CA ALA A 175 10.74 15.05 -16.06
C ALA A 175 11.69 14.29 -15.12
N VAL A 176 11.40 14.33 -13.82
CA VAL A 176 12.05 13.49 -12.80
C VAL A 176 11.15 12.29 -12.53
N MET A 177 11.69 11.08 -12.60
CA MET A 177 10.97 9.83 -12.38
C MET A 177 11.40 9.14 -11.09
N TRP A 178 10.41 8.89 -10.22
CA TRP A 178 10.56 8.02 -9.05
C TRP A 178 10.04 6.63 -9.38
N ILE A 179 10.71 5.58 -8.88
CA ILE A 179 10.16 4.22 -8.83
C ILE A 179 10.12 3.74 -7.38
N ASN A 180 9.04 3.07 -7.00
CA ASN A 180 8.98 2.38 -5.73
C ASN A 180 9.49 0.94 -5.86
N ASN A 181 10.62 0.61 -5.25
CA ASN A 181 11.10 -0.78 -5.18
C ASN A 181 10.80 -1.42 -3.82
N ASP A 182 10.33 -0.64 -2.84
CA ASP A 182 9.87 -1.18 -1.57
C ASP A 182 8.51 -1.87 -1.75
N ASP A 183 8.25 -2.88 -0.93
CA ASP A 183 6.90 -3.44 -0.86
C ASP A 183 5.92 -2.50 -0.11
N SER A 184 6.44 -1.50 0.62
CA SER A 184 5.63 -0.47 1.29
C SER A 184 5.18 0.61 0.31
N PRO A 185 3.95 1.13 0.42
CA PRO A 185 3.51 2.25 -0.39
C PRO A 185 4.24 3.54 -0.02
N HIS A 186 4.55 4.37 -1.02
CA HIS A 186 5.22 5.66 -0.81
C HIS A 186 4.58 6.75 -1.66
N GLN A 187 4.67 8.01 -1.26
CA GLN A 187 4.09 9.13 -1.99
C GLN A 187 5.03 10.32 -2.00
N ILE A 188 5.29 10.90 -3.16
CA ILE A 188 6.15 12.08 -3.28
C ILE A 188 5.31 13.32 -2.96
N THR A 189 5.69 14.06 -1.92
CA THR A 189 5.01 15.30 -1.51
C THR A 189 6.00 16.46 -1.48
N LEU A 190 5.77 17.48 -2.32
CA LEU A 190 6.56 18.71 -2.32
C LEU A 190 6.26 19.53 -1.04
N THR A 191 7.30 19.93 -0.31
CA THR A 191 7.13 20.52 1.04
C THR A 191 6.56 21.94 1.00
N ALA A 192 6.99 22.75 0.04
CA ALA A 192 6.61 24.15 -0.09
C ALA A 192 5.17 24.31 -0.62
N SER A 193 4.85 23.65 -1.74
CA SER A 193 3.52 23.74 -2.37
C SER A 193 2.48 22.80 -1.75
N LYS A 194 2.91 21.83 -0.92
CA LYS A 194 2.08 20.71 -0.43
C LYS A 194 1.49 19.84 -1.56
N ALA A 195 1.95 20.01 -2.80
CA ALA A 195 1.52 19.20 -3.93
C ALA A 195 1.93 17.74 -3.71
N ARG A 196 1.02 16.81 -4.00
CA ARG A 196 1.20 15.37 -3.79
C ARG A 196 1.08 14.63 -5.11
N GLY A 197 2.01 13.73 -5.37
CA GLY A 197 1.86 12.71 -6.40
C GLY A 197 0.90 11.59 -5.96
N PRO A 198 0.69 10.57 -6.81
CA PRO A 198 -0.02 9.36 -6.42
C PRO A 198 0.76 8.59 -5.34
N VAL A 199 0.05 7.73 -4.62
CA VAL A 199 0.68 6.69 -3.79
C VAL A 199 1.20 5.60 -4.73
N LEU A 200 2.51 5.35 -4.66
CA LEU A 200 3.21 4.33 -5.42
C LEU A 200 3.27 3.04 -4.62
N THR A 201 2.71 1.96 -5.15
CA THR A 201 2.99 0.59 -4.69
C THR A 201 4.22 0.02 -5.39
N LYS A 202 4.68 -1.17 -4.99
CA LYS A 202 5.90 -1.77 -5.53
C LYS A 202 5.87 -1.87 -7.06
N GLY A 203 6.96 -1.44 -7.68
CA GLY A 203 7.15 -1.40 -9.13
C GLY A 203 6.46 -0.24 -9.83
N GLN A 204 5.66 0.58 -9.11
CA GLN A 204 5.03 1.75 -9.71
C GLN A 204 5.99 2.93 -9.76
N SER A 205 5.79 3.77 -10.78
CA SER A 205 6.56 4.98 -11.01
C SER A 205 5.66 6.22 -11.05
N TYR A 206 6.22 7.35 -10.66
CA TYR A 206 5.62 8.67 -10.83
C TYR A 206 6.63 9.60 -11.49
N SER A 207 6.17 10.42 -12.43
CA SER A 207 6.98 11.46 -13.05
C SER A 207 6.41 12.84 -12.74
N HIS A 208 7.29 13.77 -12.39
CA HIS A 208 6.94 15.17 -12.19
C HIS A 208 7.92 16.06 -12.96
N THR A 209 7.40 17.12 -13.59
CA THR A 209 8.21 18.07 -14.35
C THR A 209 8.25 19.40 -13.60
N PHE A 210 9.45 19.92 -13.39
CA PHE A 210 9.66 21.21 -12.74
C PHE A 210 9.91 22.29 -13.79
N ALA A 211 9.01 23.27 -13.90
CA ALA A 211 9.07 24.28 -14.94
C ALA A 211 10.14 25.37 -14.68
N ALA A 212 10.38 25.71 -13.41
CA ALA A 212 11.28 26.80 -13.04
C ALA A 212 12.55 26.25 -12.36
N ALA A 213 13.66 26.93 -12.57
CA ALA A 213 14.87 26.70 -11.78
C ALA A 213 14.62 27.01 -10.29
N GLY A 214 15.31 26.26 -9.43
CA GLY A 214 15.15 26.37 -7.98
C GLY A 214 15.33 25.02 -7.28
N THR A 215 15.26 25.07 -5.96
CA THR A 215 15.39 23.90 -5.09
C THR A 215 14.02 23.45 -4.61
N TYR A 216 13.70 22.18 -4.83
CA TYR A 216 12.43 21.56 -4.49
C TYR A 216 12.67 20.44 -3.48
N ASP A 217 12.39 20.74 -2.21
CA ASP A 217 12.40 19.73 -1.16
C ASP A 217 11.10 18.91 -1.20
N TYR A 218 11.24 17.61 -0.96
CA TYR A 218 10.11 16.69 -0.91
C TYR A 218 10.27 15.65 0.19
N VAL A 219 9.14 15.12 0.64
CA VAL A 219 9.06 14.07 1.66
C VAL A 219 8.17 12.93 1.19
N CYS A 220 8.28 11.77 1.84
CA CYS A 220 7.25 10.75 1.69
C CYS A 220 6.01 11.15 2.49
N GLY A 221 4.86 11.31 1.82
CA GLY A 221 3.59 11.69 2.45
C GLY A 221 3.08 10.67 3.49
N LEU A 222 3.53 9.42 3.37
CA LEU A 222 3.18 8.32 4.28
C LEU A 222 4.27 8.08 5.36
N HIS A 223 5.50 8.53 5.10
CA HIS A 223 6.66 8.31 5.96
C HIS A 223 7.49 9.60 6.06
N PRO A 224 7.12 10.56 6.93
CA PRO A 224 7.68 11.92 6.92
C PRO A 224 9.19 12.03 7.16
N ASN A 225 9.82 10.98 7.69
CA ASN A 225 11.27 10.91 7.88
C ASN A 225 12.04 10.69 6.57
N MET A 226 11.36 10.26 5.51
CA MET A 226 11.96 10.13 4.18
C MET A 226 11.99 11.49 3.52
N LYS A 227 13.19 11.99 3.21
CA LYS A 227 13.41 13.31 2.61
C LYS A 227 14.25 13.18 1.35
N GLY A 228 13.93 14.00 0.36
CA GLY A 228 14.73 14.14 -0.85
C GLY A 228 14.68 15.57 -1.37
N GLN A 229 15.55 15.87 -2.32
CA GLN A 229 15.65 17.18 -2.93
C GLN A 229 15.89 17.06 -4.44
N VAL A 230 15.19 17.89 -5.21
CA VAL A 230 15.50 18.13 -6.63
C VAL A 230 16.01 19.56 -6.78
N GLU A 231 17.21 19.72 -7.31
CA GLU A 231 17.80 21.00 -7.67
C GLU A 231 17.66 21.20 -9.18
N VAL A 232 16.86 22.18 -9.59
CA VAL A 232 16.61 22.50 -10.98
C VAL A 232 17.50 23.68 -11.38
N ILE A 233 18.47 23.43 -12.26
CA ILE A 233 19.47 24.42 -12.64
C ILE A 233 19.25 24.79 -14.11
N SER A 234 18.99 26.08 -14.37
CA SER A 234 19.09 26.63 -15.73
C SER A 234 20.54 26.50 -16.16
N ARG A 235 20.79 25.71 -17.22
CA ARG A 235 22.11 25.66 -17.85
C ARG A 235 22.33 26.89 -18.73
#